data_AF-K0TRC2-F1
#
_entry.id   AF-K0TRC2-F1
#
_cell.length_a   1.000
_cell.length_b   1.000
_cell.length_c   1.000
_cell.angle_alpha   90.00
_cell.angle_beta   90.00
_cell.angle_gamma   90.00
#
_symmetry.space_group_name_H-M   'P 1'
#
loop_
_entity.id
_entity.type
_entity.pdbx_description
1 polymer ?
#
loop_
_entity_poly.entity_id
_entity_poly.type
_entity_poly.pdbx_seq_one_letter_code
_entity_poly.pdbx_strand_id
1 'polypeptide(L)'
;NNGEMRWTNWNEDDEGGFVDWEGMEDSETGDTIGMLLNLDEGTLTVFKNNRHLGVMKVGLSGSYCWHATCWYANNGWGCSSSVTIRRGEPPGA
;
A
#
# COMPACT_ATOMS: atom_id res chain seq x y z
N ASN A 1 8.71 -2.81 -14.28
CA ASN A 1 9.42 -2.40 -13.03
C ASN A 1 8.36 -2.52 -11.95
N ASN A 2 8.34 -3.67 -11.28
CA ASN A 2 7.20 -4.10 -10.50
C ASN A 2 7.52 -3.80 -9.03
N GLY A 3 6.68 -3.01 -8.38
CA GLY A 3 6.66 -2.74 -6.96
C GLY A 3 5.51 -3.50 -6.32
N GLU A 4 5.75 -4.04 -5.14
CA GLU A 4 4.72 -4.78 -4.40
C GLU A 4 4.11 -3.93 -3.29
N MET A 5 2.81 -4.10 -3.04
CA MET A 5 2.11 -3.48 -1.91
C MET A 5 2.05 -4.46 -0.75
N ARG A 6 2.64 -4.08 0.39
CA ARG A 6 2.82 -4.98 1.54
C ARG A 6 2.42 -4.28 2.84
N TRP A 7 2.05 -5.09 3.82
CA TRP A 7 1.91 -4.65 5.21
C TRP A 7 2.76 -5.55 6.11
N THR A 8 3.16 -5.04 7.27
CA THR A 8 3.94 -5.77 8.27
C THR A 8 3.44 -5.39 9.66
N ASN A 9 3.17 -6.37 10.52
CA ASN A 9 2.97 -6.16 11.94
C ASN A 9 4.25 -6.56 12.67
N TRP A 10 4.90 -5.60 13.34
CA TRP A 10 6.14 -5.83 14.08
C TRP A 10 5.93 -6.62 15.39
N ASN A 11 4.68 -6.97 15.74
CA ASN A 11 4.31 -7.60 17.00
C ASN A 11 3.96 -9.10 16.93
N GLU A 12 4.21 -9.79 15.81
CA GLU A 12 3.90 -11.22 15.72
C GLU A 12 5.12 -12.03 15.29
N ASP A 13 5.29 -13.20 15.93
CA ASP A 13 6.24 -14.27 15.64
C ASP A 13 6.02 -14.90 14.24
N ASP A 14 5.48 -14.15 13.28
CA ASP A 14 5.41 -14.57 11.88
C ASP A 14 6.76 -14.25 11.25
N GLU A 15 7.43 -15.30 10.79
CA GLU A 15 8.80 -15.36 10.28
C GLU A 15 9.09 -14.36 9.15
N GLY A 16 9.19 -13.06 9.43
CA GLY A 16 9.63 -12.02 8.48
C GLY A 16 8.95 -12.04 7.10
N GLY A 17 7.76 -12.63 7.01
CA GLY A 17 7.12 -13.02 5.77
C GLY A 17 6.22 -11.94 5.20
N PHE A 18 6.10 -11.91 3.88
CA PHE A 18 5.10 -11.11 3.18
C PHE A 18 3.72 -11.75 3.36
N VAL A 19 2.74 -10.98 3.83
CA VAL A 19 1.36 -11.46 3.98
C VAL A 19 0.51 -11.04 2.79
N ASP A 20 0.07 -12.03 2.02
CA ASP A 20 -0.88 -11.84 0.94
C ASP A 20 -2.28 -11.48 1.48
N TRP A 21 -3.06 -10.75 0.68
CA TRP A 21 -4.44 -10.39 0.99
C TRP A 21 -5.32 -10.50 -0.25
N GLU A 22 -6.63 -10.64 -0.05
CA GLU A 22 -7.59 -10.84 -1.16
C GLU A 22 -7.65 -9.60 -2.06
N GLY A 23 -7.31 -9.76 -3.34
CA GLY A 23 -7.27 -8.68 -4.32
C GLY A 23 -5.91 -7.98 -4.45
N MET A 24 -4.87 -8.49 -3.79
CA MET A 24 -3.50 -8.00 -3.93
C MET A 24 -3.00 -8.10 -5.38
N GLU A 25 -2.36 -7.03 -5.84
CA GLU A 25 -1.76 -6.93 -7.18
C GLU A 25 -0.40 -6.23 -7.10
N ASP A 26 0.49 -6.56 -8.02
CA ASP A 26 1.70 -5.78 -8.26
C ASP A 26 1.36 -4.37 -8.75
N SER A 27 2.26 -3.42 -8.51
CA SER A 27 2.20 -2.03 -8.97
C SER A 27 3.39 -1.75 -9.89
N GLU A 28 3.27 -0.83 -10.83
CA GLU A 28 4.36 -0.42 -11.70
C GLU A 28 4.50 1.10 -11.76
N THR A 29 5.60 1.57 -12.33
CA THR A 29 5.79 3.00 -12.59
C THR A 29 4.62 3.55 -13.41
N GLY A 30 3.91 4.55 -12.86
CA GLY A 30 2.75 5.17 -13.47
C GLY A 30 1.42 4.77 -12.81
N ASP A 31 1.39 3.69 -12.03
CA ASP A 31 0.22 3.33 -11.25
C ASP A 31 -0.04 4.35 -10.13
N THR A 32 -1.33 4.59 -9.87
CA THR A 32 -1.78 5.35 -8.70
C THR A 32 -2.40 4.41 -7.70
N ILE A 33 -1.80 4.34 -6.51
CA ILE A 33 -2.30 3.57 -5.38
C ILE A 33 -3.07 4.49 -4.44
N GLY A 34 -4.36 4.21 -4.26
CA GLY A 34 -5.21 4.84 -3.27
C GLY A 34 -5.27 4.00 -2.01
N MET A 35 -5.23 4.64 -0.85
CA MET A 35 -5.35 3.97 0.43
C MET A 35 -6.40 4.69 1.29
N LEU A 36 -7.38 3.94 1.80
CA LEU A 36 -8.43 4.45 2.66
C LEU A 36 -8.30 3.80 4.04
N LEU A 37 -7.88 4.60 5.02
CA LEU A 37 -7.87 4.21 6.43
C LEU A 37 -9.20 4.57 7.07
N ASN A 38 -9.99 3.57 7.43
CA ASN A 38 -11.22 3.72 8.20
C ASN A 38 -10.96 3.33 9.66
N LEU A 39 -10.90 4.32 10.56
CA LEU A 39 -10.66 4.08 11.99
C LEU A 39 -11.92 3.63 12.75
N ASP A 40 -13.12 3.87 12.20
CA ASP A 40 -14.37 3.41 12.82
C ASP A 40 -14.56 1.91 12.63
N GLU A 41 -14.29 1.41 11.42
CA GLU A 41 -14.31 -0.03 11.12
C GLU A 41 -12.98 -0.73 11.43
N GLY A 42 -11.91 0.04 11.63
CA GLY A 42 -10.56 -0.47 11.85
C GLY A 42 -9.97 -1.16 10.63
N THR A 43 -10.18 -0.62 9.43
CA THR A 43 -9.78 -1.22 8.15
C THR A 43 -8.84 -0.33 7.34
N LEU A 44 -8.01 -0.97 6.52
CA LEU A 44 -7.22 -0.32 5.47
C LEU A 44 -7.58 -0.93 4.13
N THR A 45 -8.22 -0.14 3.27
CA THR A 45 -8.67 -0.55 1.94
C THR A 45 -7.74 0.03 0.87
N VAL A 46 -7.44 -0.76 -0.16
CA VAL A 46 -6.53 -0.37 -1.24
C VAL A 46 -7.28 -0.23 -2.57
N PHE A 47 -6.86 0.77 -3.34
CA PHE A 47 -7.33 1.05 -4.68
C PHE A 47 -6.13 1.13 -5.63
N LYS A 48 -6.30 0.69 -6.87
CA LYS A 48 -5.33 0.85 -7.94
C LYS A 48 -5.99 1.47 -9.15
N ASN A 49 -5.47 2.60 -9.63
CA ASN A 49 -5.98 3.30 -10.82
C ASN A 49 -7.51 3.50 -10.78
N ASN A 50 -8.03 3.98 -9.64
CA ASN A 50 -9.46 4.20 -9.36
C ASN A 50 -10.33 2.93 -9.25
N ARG A 51 -9.74 1.73 -9.25
CA ARG A 51 -10.43 0.47 -8.98
C ARG A 51 -10.21 0.01 -7.55
N HIS A 52 -11.27 -0.41 -6.87
CA HIS A 52 -11.20 -1.05 -5.55
C HIS A 52 -10.55 -2.43 -5.66
N LEU A 53 -9.49 -2.66 -4.88
CA LEU A 53 -8.81 -3.96 -4.83
C LEU A 53 -9.32 -4.81 -3.66
N GLY A 54 -9.50 -4.23 -2.47
CA GLY A 54 -9.95 -4.97 -1.29
C GLY A 54 -9.41 -4.40 0.02
N VAL A 55 -9.71 -5.11 1.10
CA VAL A 55 -9.25 -4.77 2.46
C VAL A 55 -7.90 -5.46 2.69
N MET A 56 -6.84 -4.66 2.82
CA MET A 56 -5.49 -5.13 3.10
C MET A 56 -5.32 -5.51 4.57
N LYS A 57 -5.94 -4.76 5.50
CA LYS A 57 -5.81 -5.01 6.94
C LYS A 57 -7.08 -4.67 7.70
N VAL A 58 -7.37 -5.47 8.72
CA VAL A 58 -8.45 -5.27 9.70
C VAL A 58 -7.90 -5.13 11.12
N GLY A 59 -8.71 -4.65 12.07
CA GLY A 59 -8.35 -4.52 13.48
C GLY A 59 -7.42 -3.35 13.80
N LEU A 60 -7.40 -2.33 12.94
CA LEU A 60 -6.61 -1.11 13.16
C LEU A 60 -7.26 -0.21 14.20
N SER A 61 -6.47 0.28 15.14
CA SER A 61 -6.87 1.30 16.11
C SER A 61 -5.69 2.24 16.42
N GLY A 62 -6.00 3.44 16.90
CA GLY A 62 -4.99 4.44 17.28
C GLY A 62 -4.60 5.39 16.14
N SER A 63 -3.37 5.90 16.19
CA SER A 63 -2.85 6.90 15.25
C SER A 63 -1.86 6.28 14.28
N TYR A 64 -2.00 6.62 13.00
CA TYR A 64 -1.15 6.12 11.92
C TYR A 64 -0.57 7.28 11.10
N CYS A 65 0.59 7.04 10.50
CA CYS A 65 1.24 7.92 9.54
C CYS A 65 1.36 7.22 8.19
N TRP A 66 1.08 7.93 7.10
CA TRP A 66 1.32 7.44 5.74
C TRP A 66 2.82 7.43 5.45
N HIS A 67 3.31 6.34 4.87
CA HIS A 67 4.71 6.16 4.54
C HIS A 67 4.83 5.37 3.24
N ALA A 68 5.80 5.73 2.40
CA ALA A 68 6.10 5.03 1.17
C ALA A 68 7.61 4.95 0.96
N THR A 69 8.09 3.79 0.52
CA THR A 69 9.49 3.53 0.19
C THR A 69 9.58 2.91 -1.18
N CYS A 70 10.51 3.42 -2.00
CA CYS A 70 10.86 2.79 -3.27
C CYS A 70 12.18 2.06 -3.12
N TRP A 71 12.19 0.78 -3.51
CA TRP A 71 13.44 0.06 -3.68
C TRP A 71 14.02 0.39 -5.07
N TYR A 72 15.29 0.79 -5.10
CA TYR A 72 16.04 0.94 -6.34
C TYR A 72 16.88 -0.32 -6.54
N ALA A 73 16.62 -1.05 -7.63
CA ALA A 73 17.62 -1.98 -8.13
C ALA A 73 18.68 -1.14 -8.88
N ASN A 74 19.95 -1.26 -8.47
CA ASN A 74 21.07 -0.61 -9.16
C ASN A 74 21.39 -1.38 -10.46
N ASN A 75 20.56 -1.26 -11.49
CA ASN A 75 20.78 -1.99 -12.75
C ASN A 75 21.72 -1.25 -13.71
N GLY A 76 22.28 -0.09 -13.33
CA GLY A 76 23.10 0.75 -14.24
C GLY A 76 22.30 1.56 -15.26
N TRP A 77 20.98 1.41 -15.31
CA TRP A 77 20.05 2.24 -16.08
C TRP A 77 19.28 3.12 -15.11
N GLY A 78 19.53 4.43 -15.13
CA GLY A 78 19.04 5.40 -14.16
C GLY A 78 17.52 5.56 -14.14
N CYS A 79 16.80 4.62 -13.53
CA CYS A 79 15.41 4.80 -13.17
C CYS A 79 15.32 5.56 -11.84
N SER A 80 14.99 6.84 -11.90
CA SER A 80 14.59 7.60 -10.70
C SER A 80 13.18 7.19 -10.28
N SER A 81 13.05 6.36 -9.25
CA SER A 81 11.77 5.96 -8.64
C SER A 81 11.37 6.98 -7.57
N SER A 82 10.50 7.93 -7.92
CA SER A 82 9.90 8.84 -6.94
C SER A 82 8.46 8.43 -6.65
N VAL A 83 8.03 8.63 -5.40
CA VAL A 83 6.63 8.52 -4.99
C VAL A 83 6.18 9.88 -4.48
N THR A 84 4.97 10.26 -4.84
CA THR A 84 4.29 11.45 -4.30
C THR A 84 3.06 10.99 -3.53
N ILE A 85 2.97 11.37 -2.26
CA ILE A 85 1.78 11.14 -1.45
C ILE A 85 0.91 12.39 -1.50
N ARG A 86 -0.37 12.22 -1.81
CA ARG A 86 -1.37 13.29 -1.84
C ARG A 86 -2.61 12.83 -1.10
N ARG A 87 -3.28 13.78 -0.44
CA ARG A 87 -4.63 13.55 0.06
C ARG A 87 -5.59 13.44 -1.14
N GLY A 88 -6.43 12.40 -1.15
CA GLY A 88 -7.49 12.22 -2.13
C GLY A 88 -8.87 12.20 -1.47
N GLU A 89 -9.92 12.28 -2.28
CA GLU A 89 -11.29 12.01 -1.85
C GLU A 89 -11.58 10.51 -1.96
N PRO A 90 -12.34 9.92 -1.02
CA PRO A 90 -12.81 8.55 -1.17
C PRO A 90 -13.64 8.42 -2.45
N PRO A 91 -13.46 7.35 -3.25
CA PRO A 91 -14.33 7.11 -4.40
C PRO A 91 -15.79 7.00 -3.94
N GLY A 92 -16.65 7.91 -4.41
CA GLY A 92 -18.08 7.93 -4.09
C GLY A 92 -18.52 8.82 -2.91
N ALA A 93 -17.66 9.73 -2.43
CA ALA A 93 -18.03 10.81 -1.50
C ALA A 93 -18.70 12.00 -2.21
#